data_AF-B9S7W4-F1
#
_entry.id   AF-B9S7W4-F1
#
_cell.length_a   1.000
_cell.length_b   1.000
_cell.length_c   1.000
_cell.angle_alpha   90.00
_cell.angle_beta   90.00
_cell.angle_gamma   90.00
#
_symmetry.space_group_name_H-M   'P 1'
#
loop_
_entity.id
_entity.type
_entity.pdbx_description
1 polymer ?
#
loop_
_entity_poly.entity_id
_entity_poly.type
_entity_poly.pdbx_seq_one_letter_code
_entity_poly.pdbx_strand_id
1 'polypeptide(L)'
;MDDKEVVRYKDVVLKVSDLDVLRGPCFLNDQIIAFYFSYLYAFYDSCTDDVLLVPPSVSFWLANSEEDRENLIDFLEPLKLSTKRLVLFTVNDSTDFGGSEAGTHWSLLFMTGPRIAFHIMIAWRELTIFTPEAL
;
A
#
# COMPACT_ATOMS: atom_id res chain seq x y z
N MET A 1 -6.81 -12.22 -25.56
CA MET A 1 -5.34 -12.33 -25.61
C MET A 1 -4.88 -12.39 -24.18
N ASP A 2 -4.04 -13.36 -23.81
CA ASP A 2 -3.47 -13.39 -22.46
C ASP A 2 -2.58 -12.17 -22.24
N ASP A 3 -2.80 -11.48 -21.13
CA ASP A 3 -2.00 -10.35 -20.72
C ASP A 3 -0.59 -10.82 -20.32
N LYS A 4 0.42 -10.25 -20.97
CA LYS A 4 1.79 -10.76 -20.96
C LYS A 4 2.59 -10.20 -19.78
N GLU A 5 3.33 -11.05 -19.07
CA GLU A 5 4.33 -10.62 -18.08
C GLU A 5 5.44 -9.79 -18.75
N VAL A 6 5.70 -8.61 -18.19
CA VAL A 6 6.75 -7.67 -18.66
C VAL A 6 7.94 -7.72 -17.72
N VAL A 7 7.70 -7.68 -16.40
CA VAL A 7 8.73 -7.68 -15.38
C VAL A 7 8.28 -8.53 -14.19
N ARG A 8 9.22 -9.30 -13.63
CA ARG A 8 9.11 -9.91 -12.31
C ARG A 8 10.21 -9.37 -11.42
N TYR A 9 9.81 -8.76 -10.31
CA TYR A 9 10.72 -8.16 -9.35
C TYR A 9 10.33 -8.61 -7.94
N LYS A 10 11.20 -9.41 -7.32
CA LYS A 10 10.89 -10.10 -6.06
C LYS A 10 9.58 -10.91 -6.22
N ASP A 11 8.59 -10.61 -5.38
CA ASP A 11 7.25 -11.20 -5.34
C ASP A 11 6.24 -10.49 -6.25
N VAL A 12 6.62 -9.37 -6.88
CA VAL A 12 5.72 -8.58 -7.74
C VAL A 12 5.90 -8.96 -9.21
N VAL A 13 4.78 -9.18 -9.90
CA VAL A 13 4.71 -9.45 -11.34
C VAL A 13 3.92 -8.33 -12.01
N LEU A 14 4.58 -7.61 -12.92
CA LEU A 14 3.95 -6.59 -13.76
C LEU A 14 3.64 -7.17 -15.13
N LYS A 15 2.40 -7.00 -15.57
CA LYS A 15 1.94 -7.34 -16.90
C LYS A 15 1.80 -6.10 -17.79
N VAL A 16 1.46 -6.29 -19.06
CA VAL A 16 1.28 -5.17 -20.00
C VAL A 16 0.14 -4.27 -19.53
N SER A 17 -0.98 -4.85 -19.10
CA SER A 17 -2.12 -4.08 -18.62
C SER A 17 -1.81 -3.22 -17.39
N ASP A 18 -0.93 -3.70 -16.50
CA ASP A 18 -0.49 -2.91 -15.34
C ASP A 18 0.27 -1.65 -15.76
N LEU A 19 1.04 -1.71 -16.84
CA LEU A 19 1.80 -0.56 -17.34
C LEU A 19 0.92 0.42 -18.12
N ASP A 20 -0.22 -0.02 -18.64
CA ASP A 20 -1.11 0.83 -19.42
C ASP A 20 -1.73 1.95 -18.55
N VAL A 21 -1.90 1.73 -17.24
CA VAL A 21 -2.37 2.77 -16.30
C VAL A 21 -1.38 3.93 -16.16
N LEU A 22 -0.11 3.75 -16.52
CA LEU A 22 0.91 4.80 -16.48
C LEU A 22 0.88 5.73 -17.70
N ARG A 23 0.10 5.39 -18.74
CA ARG A 23 0.11 6.11 -20.04
C ARG A 23 -0.97 7.19 -20.17
N GLY A 24 -1.84 7.36 -19.18
CA GLY A 24 -2.98 8.29 -19.23
C GLY A 24 -3.41 8.82 -17.87
N PRO A 25 -4.54 9.55 -17.77
CA PRO A 25 -5.10 10.03 -16.52
C PRO A 25 -5.81 8.91 -15.74
N CYS A 26 -5.13 7.78 -15.58
CA CYS A 26 -5.63 6.62 -14.85
C CYS A 26 -5.10 6.66 -13.42
N PHE A 27 -5.86 6.07 -12.49
CA PHE A 27 -5.34 5.78 -11.17
C PHE A 27 -4.30 4.65 -11.25
N LEU A 28 -3.31 4.70 -10.36
CA LEU A 28 -2.40 3.57 -10.19
C LEU A 28 -3.20 2.35 -9.73
N ASN A 29 -2.75 1.16 -10.15
CA ASN A 29 -3.31 -0.08 -9.66
C ASN A 29 -2.42 -0.69 -8.56
N ASP A 30 -2.92 -1.75 -7.92
CA ASP A 30 -2.26 -2.47 -6.85
C ASP A 30 -0.85 -2.93 -7.22
N GLN A 31 -0.70 -3.47 -8.43
CA GLN A 31 0.56 -4.04 -8.90
C GLN A 31 1.65 -2.99 -9.07
N ILE A 32 1.30 -1.81 -9.59
CA ILE A 32 2.23 -0.69 -9.73
C ILE A 32 2.67 -0.17 -8.36
N ILE A 33 1.74 -0.03 -7.40
CA ILE A 33 2.06 0.44 -6.05
C ILE A 33 2.95 -0.58 -5.32
N ALA A 34 2.60 -1.88 -5.37
CA ALA A 34 3.38 -2.96 -4.77
C ALA A 34 4.80 -3.03 -5.36
N PHE A 35 4.94 -2.89 -6.69
CA PHE A 35 6.22 -2.81 -7.36
C PHE A 35 7.05 -1.63 -6.85
N TYR A 36 6.44 -0.45 -6.75
CA TYR A 36 7.13 0.75 -6.30
C TYR A 36 7.61 0.63 -4.85
N PHE A 37 6.81 0.06 -3.95
CA PHE A 37 7.24 -0.22 -2.58
C PHE A 37 8.43 -1.19 -2.53
N SER A 38 8.38 -2.26 -3.32
CA SER A 38 9.47 -3.23 -3.44
C SER A 38 10.77 -2.60 -3.97
N TYR A 39 10.65 -1.66 -4.91
CA TYR A 39 11.75 -0.87 -5.45
C TYR A 39 12.34 0.09 -4.41
N LEU A 40 11.50 0.84 -3.68
CA LEU A 40 11.94 1.75 -2.62
C LEU A 40 12.77 1.02 -1.56
N TYR A 41 12.35 -0.19 -1.18
CA TYR A 41 13.10 -1.02 -0.25
C TYR A 41 14.50 -1.36 -0.74
N ALA A 42 14.65 -1.70 -2.02
CA ALA A 42 15.97 -2.00 -2.57
C ALA A 42 16.83 -0.74 -2.74
N PHE A 43 16.22 0.43 -2.94
CA PHE A 43 16.93 1.68 -3.11
C PHE A 43 17.43 2.27 -1.79
N TYR A 44 16.64 2.16 -0.72
CA TYR A 44 16.92 2.75 0.60
C TYR A 44 17.33 1.69 1.64
N ASP A 45 18.20 0.75 1.25
CA ASP A 45 18.59 -0.45 2.02
C ASP A 45 18.86 -0.18 3.53
N SER A 46 19.42 0.99 3.88
CA SER A 46 19.71 1.42 5.25
C SER A 46 18.52 1.89 6.10
N CYS A 47 17.35 2.14 5.51
CA CYS A 47 16.16 2.65 6.21
C CYS A 47 15.04 1.61 6.35
N THR A 48 15.24 0.41 5.81
CA THR A 48 14.21 -0.62 5.65
C THR A 48 13.83 -1.31 6.97
N ASP A 49 14.75 -1.36 7.93
CA ASP A 49 14.49 -1.97 9.24
C ASP A 49 13.54 -1.13 10.10
N ASP A 50 13.53 0.20 9.90
CA ASP A 50 12.71 1.14 10.66
C ASP A 50 11.38 1.49 9.97
N VAL A 51 11.27 1.25 8.66
CA VAL A 51 10.12 1.65 7.85
C VAL A 51 9.45 0.42 7.24
N LEU A 52 8.15 0.26 7.50
CA LEU A 52 7.31 -0.75 6.87
C LEU A 52 6.39 -0.12 5.83
N LEU A 53 6.48 -0.55 4.57
CA LEU A 53 5.58 -0.20 3.47
C LEU A 53 4.70 -1.41 3.20
N VAL A 54 3.43 -1.33 3.59
CA VAL A 54 2.49 -2.45 3.49
C VAL A 54 1.80 -2.42 2.12
N PRO A 55 1.96 -3.46 1.27
CA PRO A 55 1.36 -3.48 -0.06
C PRO A 55 -0.18 -3.36 -0.06
N PRO A 56 -0.79 -2.95 -1.19
CA PRO A 56 -2.25 -2.89 -1.39
C PRO A 56 -3.02 -4.11 -0.93
N SER A 57 -2.64 -5.30 -1.40
CA SER A 57 -3.31 -6.55 -1.06
C SER A 57 -3.29 -6.84 0.44
N VAL A 58 -2.16 -6.58 1.10
CA VAL A 58 -2.00 -6.80 2.54
C VAL A 58 -2.79 -5.77 3.34
N SER A 59 -2.73 -4.49 2.95
CA SER A 59 -3.49 -3.42 3.61
C SER A 59 -4.99 -3.65 3.48
N PHE A 60 -5.46 -4.06 2.29
CA PHE A 60 -6.86 -4.38 2.03
C PHE A 60 -7.33 -5.59 2.84
N TRP A 61 -6.53 -6.66 2.90
CA TRP A 61 -6.84 -7.83 3.72
C TRP A 61 -6.94 -7.43 5.20
N LEU A 62 -5.93 -6.75 5.75
CA LEU A 62 -5.92 -6.29 7.15
C LEU A 62 -7.13 -5.41 7.50
N ALA A 63 -7.58 -4.55 6.57
CA ALA A 63 -8.71 -3.67 6.79
C ALA A 63 -10.07 -4.40 6.83
N ASN A 64 -10.15 -5.60 6.24
CA ASN A 64 -11.42 -6.28 6.02
C ASN A 64 -11.51 -7.70 6.63
N SER A 65 -10.47 -8.20 7.29
CA SER A 65 -10.42 -9.53 7.90
C SER A 65 -11.04 -9.61 9.30
N GLU A 66 -12.23 -9.03 9.51
CA GLU A 66 -12.88 -8.99 10.83
C GLU A 66 -13.20 -10.37 11.42
N GLU A 67 -13.51 -11.36 10.57
CA GLU A 67 -13.87 -12.73 10.97
C GLU A 67 -12.65 -13.62 11.25
N ASP A 68 -11.45 -13.18 10.85
CA ASP A 68 -10.18 -13.95 10.88
C ASP A 68 -9.21 -13.47 11.98
N ARG A 69 -9.71 -12.91 13.08
CA ARG A 69 -8.88 -12.25 14.12
C ARG A 69 -7.77 -13.13 14.70
N GLU A 70 -7.97 -14.43 14.82
CA GLU A 70 -6.94 -15.36 15.28
C GLU A 70 -5.80 -15.46 14.25
N ASN A 71 -6.14 -15.61 12.97
CA ASN A 71 -5.18 -15.62 11.86
C ASN A 71 -4.48 -14.26 11.66
N LEU A 72 -5.15 -13.17 12.04
CA LEU A 72 -4.60 -11.82 11.94
C LEU A 72 -3.36 -11.63 12.83
N ILE A 73 -3.38 -12.18 14.06
CA ILE A 73 -2.24 -12.06 14.98
C ILE A 73 -1.02 -12.78 14.41
N ASP A 74 -1.19 -14.01 13.94
CA ASP A 74 -0.12 -14.81 13.35
C ASP A 74 0.43 -14.18 12.07
N PHE A 75 -0.42 -13.52 11.28
CA PHE A 75 0.00 -12.78 10.10
C PHE A 75 0.76 -11.48 10.43
N LEU A 76 0.37 -10.80 11.50
CA LEU A 76 0.98 -9.53 11.92
C LEU A 76 2.31 -9.72 12.65
N GLU A 77 2.52 -10.85 13.34
CA GLU A 77 3.74 -11.12 14.10
C GLU A 77 5.02 -10.97 13.25
N PRO A 78 5.14 -11.56 12.03
CA PRO A 78 6.30 -11.41 11.18
C PRO A 78 6.60 -9.96 10.76
N LEU A 79 5.58 -9.09 10.71
CA LEU A 79 5.74 -7.68 10.32
C LEU A 79 6.42 -6.84 11.41
N LYS A 80 6.43 -7.34 12.66
CA LYS A 80 7.07 -6.70 13.82
C LYS A 80 6.71 -5.21 13.94
N LEU A 81 5.43 -4.88 13.77
CA LEU A 81 4.95 -3.49 13.68
C LEU A 81 5.44 -2.60 14.83
N SER A 82 5.53 -3.14 16.04
CA SER A 82 6.00 -2.43 17.24
C SER A 82 7.48 -2.03 17.20
N THR A 83 8.28 -2.68 16.34
CA THR A 83 9.70 -2.35 16.15
C THR A 83 9.91 -1.26 15.10
N LYS A 84 8.88 -0.97 14.30
CA LYS A 84 8.96 -0.02 13.19
C LYS A 84 8.73 1.40 13.70
N ARG A 85 9.62 2.31 13.30
CA ARG A 85 9.48 3.74 13.55
C ARG A 85 8.35 4.33 12.71
N LEU A 86 8.13 3.80 11.51
CA LEU A 86 7.11 4.24 10.57
C LEU A 86 6.50 3.04 9.85
N VAL A 87 5.17 2.94 9.86
CA VAL A 87 4.43 1.97 9.02
C VAL A 87 3.50 2.75 8.11
N LEU A 88 3.54 2.49 6.80
CA LEU A 88 2.63 3.04 5.81
C LEU A 88 1.73 1.93 5.25
N PHE A 89 0.43 2.12 5.36
CA PHE A 89 -0.59 1.30 4.73
C PHE A 89 -1.17 2.04 3.54
N THR A 90 -1.39 1.31 2.45
CA THR A 90 -2.17 1.80 1.31
C THR A 90 -3.64 1.68 1.62
N VAL A 91 -4.38 2.77 1.46
CA VAL A 91 -5.83 2.80 1.66
C VAL A 91 -6.48 3.09 0.33
N ASN A 92 -7.49 2.30 0.00
CA ASN A 92 -8.28 2.42 -1.21
C ASN A 92 -9.76 2.52 -0.81
N ASP A 93 -10.53 3.34 -1.51
CA ASP A 93 -11.96 3.54 -1.28
C ASP A 93 -12.85 2.42 -1.87
N SER A 94 -12.25 1.32 -2.35
CA SER A 94 -12.95 0.13 -2.81
C SER A 94 -13.89 -0.41 -1.75
N THR A 95 -15.13 -0.65 -2.16
CA THR A 95 -16.16 -1.36 -1.38
C THR A 95 -16.40 -2.78 -1.89
N ASP A 96 -15.67 -3.24 -2.92
CA ASP A 96 -15.89 -4.52 -3.58
C ASP A 96 -14.65 -5.40 -3.50
N PHE A 97 -14.85 -6.62 -3.00
CA PHE A 97 -13.83 -7.65 -2.80
C PHE A 97 -13.49 -8.44 -4.08
N GLY A 98 -14.30 -8.32 -5.13
CA GLY A 98 -14.21 -9.20 -6.32
C GLY A 98 -14.22 -8.51 -7.68
N GLY A 99 -14.37 -7.18 -7.74
CA GLY A 99 -14.45 -6.43 -8.99
C GLY A 99 -13.11 -5.86 -9.48
N SER A 100 -12.84 -5.96 -10.79
CA SER A 100 -11.66 -5.38 -11.44
C SER A 100 -11.65 -3.84 -11.54
N GLU A 101 -12.72 -3.18 -11.05
CA GLU A 101 -12.92 -1.72 -11.06
C GLU A 101 -13.27 -1.19 -9.66
N ALA A 102 -12.75 -1.82 -8.61
CA ALA A 102 -13.08 -1.44 -7.26
C ALA A 102 -12.08 -0.38 -6.75
N GLY A 103 -12.61 0.80 -6.40
CA GLY A 103 -11.83 1.91 -5.85
C GLY A 103 -11.37 2.94 -6.88
N THR A 104 -11.59 4.21 -6.58
CA THR A 104 -11.24 5.37 -7.42
C THR A 104 -10.20 6.27 -6.77
N HIS A 105 -9.85 6.07 -5.49
CA HIS A 105 -8.90 6.92 -4.79
C HIS A 105 -7.96 6.09 -3.94
N TRP A 106 -6.67 6.39 -4.08
CA TRP A 106 -5.64 5.91 -3.17
C TRP A 106 -5.32 6.97 -2.13
N SER A 107 -4.94 6.53 -0.94
CA SER A 107 -4.32 7.33 0.11
C SER A 107 -3.32 6.48 0.91
N LEU A 108 -2.52 7.11 1.78
CA LEU A 108 -1.56 6.42 2.65
C LEU A 108 -1.84 6.71 4.12
N LEU A 109 -2.23 5.69 4.88
CA LEU A 109 -2.28 5.76 6.33
C LEU A 109 -0.88 5.55 6.89
N PHE A 110 -0.43 6.37 7.85
CA PHE A 110 0.85 6.14 8.50
C PHE A 110 0.76 6.04 10.03
N MET A 111 1.64 5.25 10.61
CA MET A 111 1.74 5.04 12.05
C MET A 111 3.19 5.24 12.50
N THR A 112 3.39 6.01 13.58
CA THR A 112 4.71 6.24 14.20
C THR A 112 4.63 6.03 15.70
N GLY A 113 5.17 4.92 16.21
CA GLY A 113 5.05 4.55 17.62
C GLY A 113 3.57 4.40 18.05
N PRO A 114 3.16 4.85 19.25
CA PRO A 114 1.75 4.79 19.68
C PRO A 114 0.85 5.83 18.99
N ARG A 115 1.39 6.66 18.10
CA ARG A 115 0.64 7.70 17.40
C ARG A 115 0.20 7.16 16.04
N ILE A 116 -1.11 7.12 15.85
CA ILE A 116 -1.74 6.89 14.54
C ILE A 116 -2.11 8.27 13.99
N ALA A 117 -1.66 8.57 12.78
CA ALA A 117 -2.03 9.79 12.08
C ALA A 117 -2.53 9.44 10.68
N PHE A 118 -3.66 10.01 10.30
CA PHE A 118 -4.24 9.80 8.98
C PHE A 118 -3.69 10.84 8.02
N HIS A 119 -3.16 10.40 6.88
CA HIS A 119 -2.83 11.28 5.78
C HIS A 119 -3.58 10.88 4.53
N ILE A 120 -4.52 11.71 4.11
CA ILE A 120 -5.22 11.46 2.85
C ILE A 120 -4.32 11.99 1.72
N MET A 121 -3.42 11.15 1.20
CA MET A 121 -2.75 11.46 -0.06
C MET A 121 -3.67 11.10 -1.22
N ILE A 122 -4.61 11.98 -1.58
CA ILE A 122 -5.31 11.85 -2.86
C ILE A 122 -4.26 12.09 -3.93
N ALA A 123 -3.94 11.07 -4.72
CA ALA A 123 -3.11 11.23 -5.89
C ALA A 123 -3.88 12.07 -6.92
N TRP A 124 -3.82 13.39 -6.79
CA TRP A 124 -3.77 14.38 -7.87
C TRP A 124 -3.39 15.74 -7.23
N ARG A 125 -2.10 16.06 -7.31
CA ARG A 125 -1.44 17.34 -6.91
C ARG A 125 -1.64 17.80 -5.45
N GLU A 126 -0.49 17.99 -4.80
CA GLU A 126 -0.25 18.69 -3.52
C GLU A 126 -0.34 17.85 -2.24
N LEU A 127 0.85 17.64 -1.66
CA LEU A 127 1.10 17.06 -0.36
C LEU A 127 0.75 18.15 0.69
N THR A 128 -0.39 18.04 1.37
CA THR A 128 -0.76 18.97 2.45
C THR A 128 -0.61 18.28 3.80
N ILE A 129 0.49 18.57 4.52
CA ILE A 129 0.79 18.03 5.86
C ILE A 129 -0.15 18.66 6.89
N PHE A 130 -1.03 17.87 7.51
CA PHE A 130 -1.76 18.27 8.73
C PHE A 130 -1.06 17.66 9.95
N THR A 131 -0.62 18.50 10.88
CA THR A 131 -0.16 18.07 12.20
C THR A 131 -1.33 18.06 13.19
N PRO A 132 -1.34 17.15 14.18
CA PRO A 132 -2.41 17.06 15.20
C PRO A 132 -2.55 18.28 16.12
N GLU A 133 -1.73 19.33 15.92
CA GLU A 133 -1.68 20.53 16.75
C GLU A 133 -2.71 21.59 16.31
N ALA A 134 -3.57 21.27 15.35
CA ALA A 134 -4.53 22.19 14.73
C ALA A 134 -6.01 21.92 15.09
N LEU A 135 -6.29 21.27 16.23
CA LEU A 135 -7.64 21.17 16.82
C LEU A 135 -7.63 21.64 18.28
#